data_AF-A0A9P5YET6-F1
#
_entry.id   AF-A0A9P5YET6-F1
#
_cell.length_a   1.000
_cell.length_b   1.000
_cell.length_c   1.000
_cell.angle_alpha   90.00
_cell.angle_beta   90.00
_cell.angle_gamma   90.00
#
_symmetry.space_group_name_H-M   'P 1'
#
loop_
_entity.id
_entity.type
_entity.pdbx_description
1 polymer ?
#
loop_
_entity_poly.entity_id
_entity_poly.type
_entity_poly.pdbx_seq_one_letter_code
_entity_poly.pdbx_strand_id
1 'polypeptide(L)' 'TPNSYKEIGPQAFQIGNIVEIQVLFVVVPLKDEKVKMITVLQSIMLLEAQSK' A
#
# COMPACT_ATOMS: atom_id res chain seq x y z
N THR A 1 5.31 -17.18 -18.13
CA THR A 1 4.88 -15.79 -18.41
C THR A 1 5.66 -14.88 -17.48
N PRO A 2 6.22 -13.76 -17.96
CA PRO A 2 7.05 -12.91 -17.12
C PRO A 2 6.15 -12.30 -16.03
N ASN A 3 6.53 -12.53 -14.77
CA ASN A 3 5.89 -12.06 -13.53
C ASN A 3 4.56 -12.76 -13.18
N SER A 4 4.64 -14.00 -12.69
CA SER A 4 3.52 -14.62 -11.97
C SER A 4 3.38 -13.98 -10.59
N TYR A 5 2.32 -13.20 -10.38
CA TYR A 5 1.97 -12.71 -9.04
C TYR A 5 1.63 -13.89 -8.14
N LYS A 6 2.33 -13.99 -7.01
CA LYS A 6 2.07 -14.99 -5.98
C LYS A 6 1.29 -14.34 -4.85
N GLU A 7 0.17 -14.93 -4.49
CA GLU A 7 -0.57 -14.53 -3.30
C GLU A 7 0.29 -14.76 -2.05
N ILE A 8 0.47 -13.71 -1.26
CA ILE A 8 1.22 -13.73 0.00
C ILE A 8 0.33 -13.23 1.13
N GLY A 9 0.47 -13.84 2.30
CA GLY A 9 -0.20 -13.36 3.49
C GLY A 9 0.44 -12.09 4.06
N PRO A 10 -0.28 -11.30 4.88
CA PRO A 10 0.24 -10.07 5.48
C PRO A 10 1.57 -10.23 6.22
N GLN A 11 1.83 -11.41 6.78
CA GLN A 11 3.07 -11.77 7.49
C GLN A 11 4.33 -11.73 6.60
N ALA A 12 4.18 -11.69 5.28
CA ALA A 12 5.30 -11.61 4.35
C ALA A 12 5.88 -10.18 4.25
N PHE A 13 5.15 -9.15 4.67
CA PHE A 13 5.62 -7.77 4.66
C PHE A 13 6.45 -7.47 5.91
N GLN A 14 7.65 -6.93 5.70
CA GLN A 14 8.57 -6.53 6.75
C GLN A 14 9.06 -5.10 6.53
N ILE A 15 9.46 -4.44 7.62
CA ILE A 15 10.10 -3.13 7.56
C ILE A 15 11.35 -3.23 6.70
N GLY A 16 11.50 -2.30 5.75
CA GLY A 16 12.60 -2.29 4.78
C GLY A 16 12.27 -2.99 3.46
N ASN A 17 11.11 -3.64 3.34
CA ASN A 17 10.64 -4.11 2.03
C ASN A 17 10.29 -2.96 1.10
N ILE A 18 10.56 -3.17 -0.18
CA ILE A 18 10.08 -2.30 -1.25
C ILE A 18 8.74 -2.85 -1.70
N VAL A 19 7.73 -1.98 -1.74
CA VAL A 19 6.36 -2.36 -2.08
C VAL A 19 5.79 -1.38 -3.10
N GLU A 20 4.92 -1.88 -3.95
CA GLU A 20 3.99 -1.05 -4.73
C GLU A 20 2.67 -0.99 -3.96
N ILE A 21 2.14 0.22 -3.75
CA ILE A 21 0.86 0.42 -3.06
C ILE A 21 -0.10 1.22 -3.93
N GLN A 22 -1.36 0.82 -3.92
CA GLN A 22 -2.46 1.63 -4.42
C GLN A 22 -3.23 2.20 -3.24
N VAL A 23 -3.33 3.52 -3.19
CA VAL A 23 -4.02 4.24 -2.10
C VAL A 23 -5.03 5.22 -2.67
N LEU A 24 -6.16 5.34 -1.97
CA LEU A 24 -7.14 6.38 -2.19
C LEU A 24 -7.04 7.41 -1.05
N PHE A 25 -6.92 8.69 -1.41
CA PHE A 25 -6.99 9.78 -0.46
C PHE A 25 -8.38 10.39 -0.45
N VAL A 26 -9.03 10.39 0.71
CA VAL A 26 -10.33 11.01 0.93
C VAL A 26 -10.16 12.20 1.84
N VAL A 27 -10.51 13.39 1.38
CA VAL A 27 -10.51 14.60 2.20
C VAL A 27 -11.92 14.82 2.73
N VAL A 28 -12.07 14.83 4.05
CA VAL A 28 -13.35 15.10 4.70
C VAL A 28 -13.28 16.43 5.46
N PRO A 29 -14.30 17.29 5.34
CA PRO A 29 -14.38 18.50 6.15
C PRO A 29 -14.64 18.15 7.61
N LEU A 30 -14.05 18.92 8.51
CA LEU A 30 -14.29 18.91 9.94
C LEU A 30 -14.92 20.25 10.37
N LYS A 31 -15.30 20.35 11.64
CA LYS A 31 -15.68 21.64 12.25
C LYS A 31 -14.51 22.62 12.21
N ASP A 32 -14.83 23.92 12.26
CA ASP A 32 -13.87 25.02 12.31
C ASP A 32 -12.92 25.10 11.11
N GLU A 33 -13.44 24.86 9.89
CA GLU A 33 -12.69 24.93 8.61
C GLU A 33 -11.48 23.99 8.52
N LYS A 34 -11.40 23.02 9.44
CA LYS A 34 -10.36 21.98 9.39
C LYS A 34 -10.75 20.92 8.38
N VAL A 35 -9.75 20.26 7.81
CA VAL A 35 -9.94 19.08 6.96
C VAL A 35 -9.15 17.90 7.52
N LYS A 36 -9.69 16.70 7.36
CA LYS A 36 -8.98 15.45 7.67
C LYS A 36 -8.75 14.69 6.38
N MET A 37 -7.51 14.29 6.13
CA MET A 37 -7.19 13.35 5.08
C MET A 37 -7.25 11.93 5.64
N ILE A 38 -8.01 11.07 4.97
CA ILE A 38 -8.09 9.64 5.25
C ILE A 38 -7.39 8.94 4.09
N THR A 39 -6.38 8.12 4.41
CA THR A 39 -5.71 7.26 3.42
C THR A 39 -6.30 5.86 3.51
N VAL A 40 -6.85 5.37 2.41
CA VAL A 40 -7.39 4.01 2.29
C VAL A 40 -6.42 3.20 1.44
N LEU A 41 -5.82 2.16 2.02
CA LEU A 41 -5.02 1.20 1.29
C LEU A 41 -5.95 0.29 0.48
N GLN A 42 -5.83 0.31 -0.84
CA GLN A 42 -6.62 -0.55 -1.74
C GLN A 42 -5.87 -1.83 -2.09
N SER A 43 -4.58 -1.73 -2.36
CA SER A 43 -3.73 -2.88 -2.65
C SER A 43 -2.29 -2.60 -2.22
N ILE A 44 -1.59 -3.67 -1.89
CA ILE A 44 -0.16 -3.68 -1.59
C ILE A 44 0.46 -4.91 -2.24
N MET A 45 1.59 -4.69 -2.91
CA MET A 45 2.35 -5.72 -3.59
C MET A 45 3.79 -5.65 -3.14
N LEU A 46 4.32 -6.77 -2.65
CA LEU A 46 5.73 -6.87 -2.34
C LEU A 46 6.53 -6.91 -3.64
N LEU A 47 7.40 -5.93 -3.83
CA LEU A 47 8.35 -5.94 -4.93
C LEU A 47 9.55 -6.76 -4.47
N GLU A 48 9.57 -8.04 -4.82
CA GLU A 48 10.80 -8.82 -4.72
C GLU A 48 11.85 -8.16 -5.60
N ALA A 49 12.82 -7.49 -4.98
CA ALA A 49 14.12 -7.37 -5.59
C ALA A 49 14.63 -8.81 -5.71
N GLN A 50 14.69 -9.34 -6.93
CA GLN A 50 15.41 -10.58 -7.24
C GLN A 50 16.89 -10.37 -6.87
N SER A 51 17.20 -10.46 -5.58
CA SER A 51 18.55 -10.43 -5.05
C SER A 51 18.95 -11.87 -4.75
N LYS A 52 19.33 -12.54 -5.84
CA LYS A 52 20.34 -13.61 -5.94
C LYS A 52 20.13 -14.91 -5.17
#